data_AF-A0A1C8ZVV6-F1
#
_entry.id   AF-A0A1C8ZVV6-F1
#
_cell.length_a   1.000
_cell.length_b   1.000
_cell.length_c   1.000
_cell.angle_alpha   90.00
_cell.angle_beta   90.00
_cell.angle_gamma   90.00
#
_symmetry.space_group_name_H-M   'P 1'
#
loop_
_entity.id
_entity.type
_entity.pdbx_description
1 polymer ?
#
loop_
_entity_poly.entity_id
_entity_poly.type
_entity_poly.pdbx_seq_one_letter_code
_entity_poly.pdbx_strand_id
1 'polypeptide(L)'
;MEKGLESIIKKALLEILEIYFGNSKTEKDFDKIYEDVKDSFGYARLDNIRKQLGMTEEQFYGRFREHIMKNYELIQGGQEGMILHGVLYGIIKKR
;
A
#
# COMPACT_ATOMS: atom_id res chain seq x y z
N MET A 1 36.73 4.32 4.60
CA MET A 1 36.45 2.87 4.76
C MET A 1 35.03 2.61 5.25
N GLU A 2 34.54 3.31 6.27
CA GLU A 2 33.19 3.11 6.83
C GLU A 2 32.04 3.19 5.80
N LYS A 3 32.06 4.18 4.90
CA LYS A 3 31.02 4.31 3.84
C LYS A 3 30.94 3.13 2.87
N GLY A 4 32.06 2.43 2.65
CA GLY A 4 32.11 1.25 1.78
C GLY A 4 31.45 0.03 2.44
N LEU A 5 31.73 -0.16 3.74
CA LEU A 5 31.14 -1.24 4.52
C LEU A 5 29.62 -1.06 4.71
N GLU A 6 29.16 0.16 5.00
CA GLU A 6 27.74 0.48 5.12
C GLU A 6 26.96 0.17 3.83
N SER A 7 27.54 0.51 2.67
CA SER A 7 26.95 0.25 1.36
C SER A 7 26.77 -1.26 1.08
N ILE A 8 27.80 -2.05 1.39
CA ILE A 8 27.77 -3.51 1.23
C ILE A 8 26.70 -4.13 2.12
N ILE A 9 26.60 -3.70 3.39
CA ILE A 9 25.59 -4.19 4.34
C ILE A 9 24.18 -3.85 3.85
N LYS A 10 23.93 -2.61 3.41
CA LYS A 10 22.62 -2.22 2.87
C LYS A 10 22.21 -3.07 1.67
N LYS A 11 23.15 -3.33 0.75
CA LYS A 11 22.88 -4.15 -0.43
C LYS A 11 22.54 -5.60 -0.06
N ALA A 12 23.33 -6.21 0.80
CA ALA A 12 23.06 -7.58 1.27
C ALA A 12 21.73 -7.68 2.02
N LEU A 13 21.39 -6.67 2.83
CA LEU A 13 20.11 -6.61 3.53
C LEU A 13 18.93 -6.51 2.55
N LEU A 14 19.04 -5.65 1.53
CA LEU A 14 18.02 -5.52 0.48
C LEU A 14 17.81 -6.83 -0.29
N GLU A 15 18.91 -7.50 -0.70
CA GLU A 15 18.84 -8.79 -1.40
C GLU A 15 18.14 -9.85 -0.54
N ILE A 16 18.46 -9.93 0.75
CA ILE A 16 17.77 -10.83 1.69
C ILE A 16 16.29 -10.46 1.78
N LEU A 17 15.95 -9.19 1.96
CA LEU A 17 14.56 -8.75 2.03
C LEU A 17 13.79 -9.10 0.74
N GLU A 18 14.38 -8.93 -0.43
CA GLU A 18 13.78 -9.30 -1.71
C GLU A 18 13.55 -10.80 -1.84
N ILE A 19 14.50 -11.63 -1.37
CA ILE A 19 14.36 -13.10 -1.38
C ILE A 19 13.19 -13.55 -0.50
N TYR A 20 13.05 -12.98 0.70
CA TYR A 20 12.05 -13.42 1.67
C TYR A 20 10.68 -12.75 1.51
N PHE A 21 10.63 -11.49 1.07
CA PHE A 21 9.39 -10.69 1.00
C PHE A 21 8.99 -10.31 -0.43
N GLY A 22 9.81 -10.65 -1.43
CA GLY A 22 9.62 -10.24 -2.82
C GLY A 22 9.96 -8.77 -3.07
N ASN A 23 9.77 -8.33 -4.33
CA ASN A 23 9.95 -6.93 -4.70
C ASN A 23 8.95 -6.03 -3.95
N SER A 24 9.40 -4.83 -3.56
CA SER A 24 8.53 -3.83 -2.94
C SER A 24 7.36 -3.50 -3.88
N LYS A 25 6.12 -3.56 -3.38
CA LYS A 25 4.95 -3.17 -4.16
C LYS A 25 5.01 -1.67 -4.49
N THR A 26 4.75 -1.36 -5.75
CA THR A 26 4.77 0.01 -6.28
C THR A 26 3.37 0.62 -6.30
N GLU A 27 3.28 1.94 -6.42
CA GLU A 27 2.00 2.64 -6.63
C GLU A 27 1.28 2.14 -7.90
N LYS A 28 2.04 1.75 -8.93
CA LYS A 28 1.47 1.16 -10.14
C LYS A 28 0.84 -0.22 -9.87
N ASP A 29 1.42 -1.02 -8.99
CA ASP A 29 0.82 -2.30 -8.57
C ASP A 29 -0.48 -2.05 -7.81
N PHE A 30 -0.48 -1.06 -6.91
CA PHE A 30 -1.68 -0.62 -6.21
C PHE A 30 -2.78 -0.21 -7.21
N ASP A 31 -2.45 0.68 -8.15
CA ASP A 31 -3.42 1.21 -9.11
C ASP A 31 -3.98 0.10 -9.99
N LYS A 32 -3.15 -0.85 -10.41
CA LYS A 32 -3.61 -2.02 -11.17
C LYS A 32 -4.64 -2.83 -10.36
N ILE A 33 -4.33 -3.16 -9.11
CA ILE A 33 -5.26 -3.90 -8.25
C ILE A 33 -6.54 -3.11 -8.00
N TYR A 34 -6.45 -1.79 -7.80
CA TYR A 34 -7.62 -0.94 -7.70
C TYR A 34 -8.53 -1.07 -8.94
N GLU A 35 -7.98 -1.00 -10.16
CA GLU A 35 -8.76 -1.17 -11.39
C GLU A 35 -9.39 -2.57 -11.49
N ASP A 36 -8.70 -3.60 -10.98
CA ASP A 36 -9.18 -4.99 -10.98
C ASP A 36 -10.32 -5.23 -9.97
N VAL A 37 -10.33 -4.54 -8.82
CA VAL A 37 -11.26 -4.82 -7.71
C VAL A 37 -12.37 -3.80 -7.52
N LYS A 38 -12.30 -2.63 -8.18
CA LYS A 38 -13.34 -1.62 -8.07
C LYS A 38 -14.68 -2.13 -8.62
N ASP A 39 -15.77 -1.69 -8.02
CA ASP A 39 -17.11 -1.99 -8.51
C ASP A 39 -17.49 -1.16 -9.75
N SER A 40 -18.73 -1.34 -10.23
CA SER A 40 -19.27 -0.61 -11.39
C SER A 40 -19.39 0.91 -11.20
N PHE A 41 -19.37 1.38 -9.95
CA PHE A 41 -19.42 2.81 -9.60
C PHE A 41 -18.02 3.39 -9.31
N GLY A 42 -16.99 2.56 -9.40
CA GLY A 42 -15.59 2.93 -9.15
C GLY A 42 -15.20 2.90 -7.68
N TYR A 43 -15.97 2.25 -6.80
CA TYR A 43 -15.59 2.10 -5.40
C TYR A 43 -14.77 0.83 -5.19
N ALA A 44 -13.68 0.95 -4.42
CA ALA A 44 -12.88 -0.18 -3.99
C ALA A 44 -12.67 -0.16 -2.48
N ARG A 45 -12.60 -1.34 -1.86
CA ARG A 45 -12.27 -1.47 -0.44
C ARG A 45 -10.77 -1.63 -0.22
N LEU A 46 -10.21 -0.90 0.74
CA LEU A 46 -8.78 -0.93 1.04
C LEU A 46 -8.31 -2.30 1.54
N ASP A 47 -9.12 -3.04 2.31
CA ASP A 47 -8.76 -4.42 2.70
C ASP A 47 -8.65 -5.35 1.51
N ASN A 48 -9.50 -5.18 0.49
CA ASN A 48 -9.47 -6.05 -0.68
C ASN A 48 -8.16 -5.81 -1.47
N ILE A 49 -7.81 -4.54 -1.71
CA ILE A 49 -6.57 -4.17 -2.39
C ILE A 49 -5.37 -4.68 -1.60
N ARG A 50 -5.34 -4.46 -0.28
CA ARG A 50 -4.26 -4.93 0.60
C ARG A 50 -4.07 -6.44 0.56
N LYS A 51 -5.17 -7.19 0.68
CA LYS A 51 -5.15 -8.66 0.65
C LYS A 51 -4.65 -9.17 -0.70
N GLN A 52 -5.08 -8.56 -1.81
CA GLN A 52 -4.59 -8.89 -3.16
C GLN A 52 -3.10 -8.58 -3.35
N LEU A 53 -2.59 -7.52 -2.71
CA LEU A 53 -1.16 -7.22 -2.69
C LEU A 53 -0.35 -8.11 -1.73
N GLY A 54 -1.02 -8.91 -0.89
CA GLY A 54 -0.38 -9.80 0.07
C GLY A 54 0.34 -9.06 1.21
N MET A 55 -0.18 -7.90 1.63
CA MET A 55 0.47 -7.03 2.61
C MET A 55 -0.26 -7.01 3.96
N THR A 56 0.49 -6.82 5.05
CA THR A 56 -0.10 -6.47 6.36
C THR A 56 -0.65 -5.03 6.33
N GLU A 57 -1.51 -4.67 7.27
CA GLU A 57 -2.05 -3.31 7.37
C GLU A 57 -0.93 -2.27 7.53
N GLU A 58 0.02 -2.55 8.43
CA GLU A 58 1.16 -1.65 8.68
C GLU A 58 1.99 -1.42 7.41
N GLN A 59 2.33 -2.49 6.68
CA GLN A 59 3.06 -2.38 5.42
C GLN A 59 2.27 -1.58 4.37
N PHE A 60 0.98 -1.88 4.23
CA PHE A 60 0.13 -1.30 3.20
C PHE A 60 -0.11 0.19 3.45
N TYR A 61 -0.53 0.58 4.66
CA TYR A 61 -0.77 1.98 5.00
C TYR A 61 0.54 2.76 5.15
N GLY A 62 1.61 2.14 5.64
CA GLY A 62 2.93 2.76 5.66
C GLY A 62 3.45 3.09 4.26
N ARG A 63 3.13 2.24 3.26
CA ARG A 63 3.59 2.42 1.87
C ARG A 63 2.69 3.33 1.05
N PHE A 64 1.37 3.18 1.15
CA PHE A 64 0.43 3.75 0.18
C PHE A 64 -0.43 4.90 0.74
N ARG A 65 -0.31 5.26 2.02
CA ARG A 65 -1.13 6.33 2.60
C ARG A 65 -1.08 7.63 1.81
N GLU A 66 0.12 8.12 1.47
CA GLU A 66 0.26 9.37 0.70
C GLU A 66 -0.34 9.24 -0.70
N HIS A 67 -0.08 8.14 -1.39
CA HIS A 67 -0.65 7.84 -2.71
C HIS A 67 -2.19 7.84 -2.68
N ILE A 68 -2.78 7.16 -1.69
CA ILE A 68 -4.23 7.11 -1.49
C ILE A 68 -4.77 8.52 -1.25
N MET A 69 -4.19 9.26 -0.30
CA MET A 69 -4.65 10.61 0.06
C MET A 69 -4.52 11.62 -1.08
N LYS A 70 -3.55 11.43 -1.99
CA LYS A 70 -3.31 12.32 -3.12
C LYS A 70 -4.22 12.02 -4.32
N ASN A 71 -4.48 10.74 -4.61
CA ASN A 71 -5.08 10.32 -5.87
C ASN A 71 -6.51 9.81 -5.73
N TYR A 72 -7.00 9.60 -4.52
CA TYR A 72 -8.31 9.01 -4.26
C TYR A 72 -9.16 9.87 -3.31
N GLU A 73 -10.47 9.80 -3.52
CA GLU A 73 -11.49 10.22 -2.58
C GLU A 73 -11.65 9.14 -1.50
N LEU A 74 -11.78 9.58 -0.25
CA LEU A 74 -11.98 8.71 0.90
C LEU A 74 -13.46 8.67 1.26
N ILE A 75 -14.01 7.46 1.36
CA ILE A 75 -15.39 7.23 1.72
C ILE A 75 -15.43 6.46 3.04
N GLN A 76 -16.30 6.91 3.95
CA GLN A 76 -16.47 6.31 5.26
C GLN A 76 -17.01 4.88 5.14
N GLY A 77 -16.51 3.99 6.00
CA GLY A 77 -16.94 2.60 6.08
C GLY A 77 -15.81 1.61 5.75
N GLY A 78 -16.18 0.36 5.45
CA GLY A 78 -15.22 -0.74 5.31
C GLY A 78 -14.90 -1.42 6.65
N GLN A 79 -14.12 -2.51 6.58
CA GLN A 79 -13.69 -3.26 7.77
C GLN A 79 -12.31 -2.81 8.31
N GLU A 80 -11.53 -2.13 7.47
CA GLU A 80 -10.25 -1.51 7.81
C GLU A 80 -10.12 -0.22 7.01
N GLY A 81 -9.12 0.61 7.32
CA GLY A 81 -8.90 1.85 6.60
C GLY A 81 -8.10 2.86 7.40
N MET A 82 -8.05 4.08 6.90
CA MET A 82 -7.42 5.20 7.61
C MET A 82 -8.40 5.80 8.61
N ILE A 83 -7.95 6.00 9.86
CA ILE A 83 -8.70 6.75 10.85
C ILE A 83 -8.31 8.23 10.72
N LEU A 84 -9.27 9.07 10.36
CA LEU A 84 -9.12 10.52 10.29
C LEU A 84 -10.21 11.16 11.14
N HIS A 85 -9.82 11.97 12.13
CA HIS A 85 -10.75 12.60 13.08
C HIS A 85 -11.75 11.63 13.74
N GLY A 86 -11.30 10.41 14.06
CA GLY A 86 -12.13 9.37 14.68
C GLY A 86 -13.05 8.61 13.73
N VAL A 87 -13.00 8.89 12.43
CA VAL A 87 -13.84 8.24 11.41
C VAL A 87 -12.98 7.28 10.57
N LEU A 88 -13.50 6.07 10.34
CA LEU A 88 -12.86 5.03 9.53
C LEU A 88 -13.17 5.24 8.03
N TYR A 89 -12.12 5.42 7.24
CA TYR A 89 -12.18 5.53 5.79
C TYR A 89 -11.51 4.31 5.13
N GLY A 90 -12.32 3.30 4.84
CA GLY A 90 -11.91 2.02 4.26
C GLY A 90 -12.29 1.83 2.79
N ILE A 91 -13.00 2.80 2.21
CA ILE A 91 -13.48 2.75 0.83
C ILE A 91 -12.84 3.92 0.08
N ILE A 92 -12.40 3.66 -1.15
CA ILE A 92 -11.78 4.66 -2.00
C ILE A 92 -12.42 4.70 -3.38
N LYS A 93 -12.38 5.86 -4.00
CA LYS A 93 -12.72 6.08 -5.41
C LYS A 93 -11.68 6.99 -6.03
N LYS A 94 -11.21 6.67 -7.23
CA LYS A 94 -10.22 7.49 -7.94
C LYS A 94 -10.82 8.88 -8.25
N ARG A 95 -10.04 9.93 -8.00
CA ARG A 95 -10.41 11.31 -8.34
C ARG A 95 -10.50 11.52 -9.84
#